data_AF-A0A7S1FF40-F1
#
_entry.id   AF-A0A7S1FF40-F1
#
_cell.length_a   1.000
_cell.length_b   1.000
_cell.length_c   1.000
_cell.angle_alpha   90.00
_cell.angle_beta   90.00
_cell.angle_gamma   90.00
#
_symmetry.space_group_name_H-M   'P 1'
#
loop_
_entity.id
_entity.type
_entity.pdbx_description
1 polymer ?
#
loop_
_entity_poly.entity_id
_entity_poly.type
_entity_poly.pdbx_seq_one_letter_code
_entity_poly.pdbx_strand_id
1 'polypeptide(L)'
;MTAHVPKDGCVSNTGQLRRRWPLSGWRTTSEDVTKQRPFRWLIYDNNGSYNGYFDWLPLWMRVGYWSPVTVLFMTAFYVSMITRKPGRLEFAMAIQAEESGRTVWWTCVDTLVFVWGVVVLVHAKRTMDNVGALFMSYTGWSWTLLTARAGCEAAASLLSSVDLPGVAGFLAVVGSALRFPAAVAAVITFTVWNFVLLPLIGLVATPREKRKHFLKFNFGFLMTNVHMINLPLALVGNVWGPTARLFTTSDLWIGYLIVMLYSILYLFVMDRLGLHFYPVFCPRSAFCGMSFGLVLYLYYDLLHRGNAVMLMMNPHLAPVASE
;
A
#
# COMPACT_ATOMS: atom_id res chain seq x y z
N MET A 1 31.12 -15.51 5.61
CA MET A 1 31.95 -14.31 5.81
C MET A 1 31.46 -13.60 7.07
N THR A 2 32.15 -13.82 8.18
CA THR A 2 31.87 -13.22 9.48
C THR A 2 32.73 -11.96 9.61
N ALA A 3 32.09 -10.80 9.74
CA ALA A 3 32.77 -9.52 9.92
C ALA A 3 33.10 -9.30 11.40
N HIS A 4 34.39 -9.07 11.69
CA HIS A 4 34.90 -8.67 12.99
C HIS A 4 34.55 -7.19 13.25
N VAL A 5 33.85 -6.91 14.35
CA VAL A 5 33.61 -5.54 14.82
C VAL A 5 34.62 -5.23 15.94
N PRO A 6 35.40 -4.14 15.87
CA PRO A 6 36.27 -3.73 16.97
C PRO A 6 35.46 -3.08 18.09
N LYS A 7 35.81 -3.43 19.34
CA LYS A 7 35.36 -2.74 20.56
C LYS A 7 36.43 -1.73 20.94
N ASP A 8 36.09 -0.44 20.99
CA ASP A 8 36.74 0.65 21.76
C ASP A 8 35.82 1.88 21.63
N GLY A 9 35.57 2.77 22.59
CA GLY A 9 35.98 2.98 23.97
C GLY A 9 35.06 4.10 24.52
N CYS A 10 34.72 4.05 25.81
CA CYS A 10 33.72 4.92 26.44
C CYS A 10 34.40 6.13 27.10
N VAL A 11 34.06 7.36 26.68
CA VAL A 11 34.46 8.60 27.37
C VAL A 11 33.21 9.36 27.78
N SER A 12 33.04 9.57 29.09
CA SER A 12 31.98 10.38 29.67
C SER A 12 32.34 11.86 29.61
N ASN A 13 31.38 12.70 29.23
CA ASN A 13 31.46 14.12 29.58
C ASN A 13 30.05 14.71 29.75
N THR A 14 29.77 15.09 30.99
CA THR A 14 28.56 15.79 31.44
C THR A 14 28.72 17.28 31.23
N GLY A 15 27.96 17.87 30.32
CA GLY A 15 27.89 19.31 30.10
C GLY A 15 26.49 19.73 29.65
N GLN A 16 25.86 20.59 30.45
CA GLN A 16 24.53 21.17 30.24
C GLN A 16 24.39 21.89 28.89
N LEU A 17 23.25 21.72 28.20
CA LEU A 17 22.88 22.55 27.05
C LEU A 17 21.43 23.03 27.14
N ARG A 18 21.27 24.33 27.39
CA ARG A 18 20.08 25.12 27.08
C ARG A 18 19.94 25.15 25.55
N ARG A 19 18.84 24.62 25.00
CA ARG A 19 18.57 24.63 23.55
C ARG A 19 17.95 25.96 23.13
N ARG A 20 18.71 26.78 22.40
CA ARG A 20 18.16 27.68 21.36
C ARG A 20 18.33 26.97 20.02
N TRP A 21 17.24 26.93 19.24
CA TRP A 21 17.25 26.41 17.87
C TRP A 21 17.96 27.40 16.94
N PRO A 22 19.10 27.06 16.30
CA PRO A 22 19.68 27.90 15.27
C PRO A 22 19.11 27.51 13.90
N LEU A 23 18.52 28.47 13.21
CA LEU A 23 18.00 28.34 11.84
C LEU A 23 19.05 28.59 10.75
N SER A 24 20.36 28.56 11.06
CA SER A 24 21.41 28.88 10.08
C SER A 24 22.59 27.91 10.15
N GLY A 25 22.77 27.12 9.10
CA GLY A 25 24.03 26.39 8.83
C GLY A 25 23.93 24.86 8.90
N TRP A 26 23.26 24.21 7.94
CA TRP A 26 23.29 22.75 7.79
C TRP A 26 24.58 22.30 7.11
N ARG A 27 25.68 22.30 7.85
CA ARG A 27 26.86 21.48 7.51
C ARG A 27 27.25 20.73 8.78
N THR A 28 26.48 19.69 9.10
CA THR A 28 26.84 18.73 10.17
C THR A 28 28.13 18.03 9.75
N THR A 29 29.23 18.36 10.43
CA THR A 29 30.47 17.58 10.34
C THR A 29 30.20 16.19 10.91
N SER A 30 30.91 15.17 10.42
CA SER A 30 30.76 13.78 10.87
C SER A 30 31.00 13.59 12.37
N GLU A 31 31.72 14.53 13.01
CA GLU A 31 31.98 14.53 14.45
C GLU A 31 30.77 14.89 15.32
N ASP A 32 29.81 15.66 14.81
CA ASP A 32 28.61 16.01 15.59
C ASP A 32 27.58 14.87 15.66
N VAL A 33 27.68 13.88 14.77
CA VAL A 33 26.78 12.72 14.75
C VAL A 33 27.05 11.77 15.92
N THR A 34 28.29 11.66 16.39
CA THR A 34 28.66 10.73 17.48
C THR A 34 28.19 11.19 18.87
N LYS A 35 27.85 12.47 19.04
CA LYS A 35 27.37 13.04 20.32
C LYS A 35 25.85 13.11 20.44
N GLN A 36 25.09 12.81 19.39
CA GLN A 36 23.63 12.78 19.51
C GLN A 36 23.22 11.52 20.27
N ARG A 37 22.59 11.70 21.44
CA ARG A 37 22.02 10.57 22.18
C ARG A 37 21.11 9.78 21.24
N PRO A 38 21.27 8.45 21.16
CA PRO A 38 20.45 7.63 20.28
C PRO A 38 18.98 7.85 20.59
N PHE A 39 18.18 8.01 19.54
CA PHE A 39 16.73 8.15 19.67
C PHE A 39 16.16 6.84 20.21
N ARG A 40 15.85 6.80 21.52
CA ARG A 40 15.39 5.59 22.25
C ARG A 40 14.07 4.99 21.77
N TRP A 41 13.39 5.59 20.79
CA TRP A 41 12.08 5.13 20.34
C TRP A 41 12.16 4.09 19.21
N LEU A 42 13.29 4.01 18.49
CA LEU A 42 13.56 2.95 17.52
C LEU A 42 13.84 1.62 18.21
N ILE A 43 13.39 0.52 17.59
CA ILE A 43 13.68 -0.84 18.02
C ILE A 43 15.08 -1.27 17.54
N TYR A 44 15.45 -0.87 16.33
CA TYR A 44 16.76 -1.16 15.75
C TYR A 44 17.65 0.07 15.77
N ASP A 45 18.93 -0.12 16.07
CA ASP A 45 19.94 0.94 16.01
C ASP A 45 20.43 1.13 14.57
N ASN A 46 19.52 1.58 13.69
CA ASN A 46 19.78 1.78 12.27
C ASN A 46 19.63 3.23 11.82
N ASN A 47 19.48 4.17 12.76
CA ASN A 47 19.23 5.59 12.46
C ASN A 47 18.10 5.81 11.44
N GLY A 48 17.08 4.95 11.46
CA GLY A 48 15.96 4.99 10.52
C GLY A 48 16.37 4.77 9.06
N SER A 49 17.42 4.00 8.81
CA SER A 49 17.87 3.66 7.46
C SER A 49 17.99 2.15 7.29
N TYR A 50 17.02 1.58 6.60
CA TYR A 50 17.06 0.18 6.22
C TYR A 50 18.08 -0.04 5.10
N ASN A 51 19.14 -0.80 5.37
CA ASN A 51 20.21 -1.13 4.42
C ASN A 51 20.85 0.11 3.73
N GLY A 52 20.85 1.26 4.40
CA GLY A 52 21.39 2.51 3.85
C GLY A 52 20.54 3.18 2.77
N TYR A 53 19.37 2.63 2.41
CA TYR A 53 18.54 3.15 1.31
C TYR A 53 18.03 4.58 1.54
N PHE A 54 18.01 5.03 2.79
CA PHE A 54 17.47 6.34 3.17
C PHE A 54 18.52 7.28 3.77
N ASP A 55 19.81 6.98 3.61
CA ASP A 55 20.87 7.82 4.18
C ASP A 55 20.95 9.22 3.56
N TRP A 56 20.40 9.38 2.35
CA TRP A 56 20.24 10.67 1.69
C TRP A 56 19.19 11.57 2.37
N LEU A 57 18.31 11.02 3.22
CA LEU A 57 17.37 11.82 4.01
C LEU A 57 18.04 12.36 5.28
N PRO A 58 17.75 13.62 5.65
CA PRO A 58 18.21 14.18 6.93
C PRO A 58 17.82 13.29 8.12
N LEU A 59 18.73 13.15 9.09
CA LEU A 59 18.52 12.29 10.25
C LEU A 59 17.21 12.65 11.00
N TRP A 60 16.87 13.93 11.12
CA TRP A 60 15.64 14.36 11.78
C TRP A 60 14.35 13.90 11.06
N MET A 61 14.40 13.68 9.74
CA MET A 61 13.27 13.11 8.98
C MET A 61 13.17 11.59 9.13
N ARG A 62 14.26 10.92 9.50
CA ARG A 62 14.27 9.47 9.77
C ARG A 62 13.88 9.16 11.21
N VAL A 63 14.52 9.83 12.17
CA VAL A 63 14.41 9.48 13.60
C VAL A 63 13.84 10.56 14.51
N GLY A 64 13.41 11.70 13.96
CA GLY A 64 12.85 12.80 14.74
C GLY A 64 11.47 12.51 15.34
N TYR A 65 10.98 13.47 16.12
CA TYR A 65 9.60 13.44 16.63
C TYR A 65 8.60 13.65 15.50
N TRP A 66 7.43 13.03 15.63
CA TRP A 66 6.34 13.29 14.71
C TRP A 66 5.93 14.77 14.79
N SER A 67 5.58 15.34 13.64
CA SER A 67 4.99 16.67 13.58
C SER A 67 3.64 16.66 14.30
N PRO A 68 3.29 17.71 15.06
CA PRO A 68 1.96 17.86 15.64
C PRO A 68 0.85 17.77 14.57
N VAL A 69 1.12 18.22 13.35
CA VAL A 69 0.19 18.11 12.21
C VAL A 69 -0.14 16.66 11.91
N THR A 70 0.85 15.77 11.90
CA THR A 70 0.68 14.32 11.71
C THR A 70 -0.24 13.73 12.76
N VAL A 71 0.00 14.08 14.03
CA VAL A 71 -0.76 13.57 15.17
C VAL A 71 -2.21 14.02 15.05
N LEU A 72 -2.45 15.31 14.85
CA LEU A 72 -3.79 15.87 14.69
C LEU A 72 -4.53 15.25 13.49
N PHE A 73 -3.86 15.13 12.35
CA PHE A 73 -4.44 14.54 11.15
C PHE A 73 -4.83 13.07 11.38
N MET A 74 -3.91 12.25 11.93
CA MET A 74 -4.19 10.84 12.17
C MET A 74 -5.25 10.62 13.23
N THR A 75 -5.26 11.42 14.30
CA THR A 75 -6.35 11.38 15.30
C THR A 75 -7.68 11.72 14.64
N ALA A 76 -7.75 12.81 13.86
CA ALA A 76 -8.98 13.20 13.17
C ALA A 76 -9.47 12.13 12.19
N PHE A 77 -8.56 11.55 11.39
CA PHE A 77 -8.87 10.48 10.45
C PHE A 77 -9.39 9.22 11.17
N TYR A 78 -8.67 8.71 12.17
CA TYR A 78 -9.05 7.48 12.88
C TYR A 78 -10.35 7.65 13.67
N VAL A 79 -10.53 8.78 14.35
CA VAL A 79 -11.78 9.09 15.05
C VAL A 79 -12.93 9.19 14.05
N SER A 80 -12.73 9.83 12.89
CA SER A 80 -13.75 9.90 11.85
C SER A 80 -14.10 8.50 11.32
N MET A 81 -13.10 7.63 11.12
CA MET A 81 -13.33 6.26 10.65
C MET A 81 -14.20 5.45 11.62
N ILE A 82 -14.04 5.66 12.93
CA ILE A 82 -14.80 4.95 13.96
C ILE A 82 -16.19 5.56 14.14
N THR A 83 -16.27 6.89 14.23
CA THR A 83 -17.50 7.60 14.61
C THR A 83 -18.46 7.87 13.45
N ARG A 84 -17.95 7.96 12.21
CA ARG A 84 -18.75 8.22 11.01
C ARG A 84 -19.02 6.96 10.19
N LYS A 85 -18.64 5.78 10.70
CA LYS A 85 -18.88 4.50 10.04
C LYS A 85 -20.39 4.34 9.77
N PRO A 86 -20.81 4.03 8.53
CA PRO A 86 -22.21 3.76 8.24
C PRO A 86 -22.66 2.52 9.02
N GLY A 87 -23.89 2.54 9.54
CA GLY A 87 -24.43 1.46 10.37
C GLY A 87 -24.48 0.12 9.64
N ARG A 88 -24.75 0.14 8.33
CA ARG A 88 -24.71 -1.03 7.45
C ARG A 88 -23.87 -0.71 6.21
N LEU A 89 -22.93 -1.59 5.92
CA LEU A 89 -22.22 -1.61 4.64
C LEU A 89 -22.93 -2.60 3.74
N GLU A 90 -23.26 -2.15 2.53
CA GLU A 90 -23.98 -2.94 1.54
C GLU A 90 -23.06 -3.28 0.38
N PHE A 91 -22.97 -4.57 0.08
CA PHE A 91 -22.19 -5.11 -1.03
C PHE A 91 -23.11 -6.01 -1.84
N ALA A 92 -23.29 -5.68 -3.12
CA ALA A 92 -24.04 -6.56 -4.01
C ALA A 92 -23.29 -7.88 -4.16
N MET A 93 -23.99 -8.99 -3.93
CA MET A 93 -23.47 -10.33 -4.14
C MET A 93 -23.51 -10.65 -5.63
N ALA A 94 -22.37 -11.05 -6.19
CA ALA A 94 -22.24 -11.44 -7.60
C ALA A 94 -23.09 -12.67 -7.98
N ILE A 95 -23.52 -13.48 -7.01
CA ILE A 95 -24.10 -14.81 -7.23
C ILE A 95 -25.53 -14.76 -7.80
N GLN A 96 -26.22 -13.61 -7.78
CA GLN A 96 -27.66 -13.55 -8.09
C GLN A 96 -28.04 -13.32 -9.56
N ALA A 97 -27.09 -13.16 -10.49
CA ALA A 97 -27.42 -12.96 -11.90
C ALA A 97 -27.48 -14.29 -12.67
N GLU A 98 -28.70 -14.75 -12.97
CA GLU A 98 -29.03 -15.88 -13.84
C GLU A 98 -28.32 -15.78 -15.20
N GLU A 99 -27.25 -16.57 -15.41
CA GLU A 99 -26.83 -17.09 -16.72
C GLU A 99 -25.71 -18.13 -16.52
N SER A 100 -26.08 -19.42 -16.49
CA SER A 100 -25.20 -20.55 -16.11
C SER A 100 -23.95 -20.73 -16.98
N GLY A 101 -23.93 -20.22 -18.21
CA GLY A 101 -22.77 -20.29 -19.10
C GLY A 101 -21.76 -19.15 -18.90
N ARG A 102 -22.25 -17.94 -18.58
CA ARG A 102 -21.40 -16.76 -18.37
C ARG A 102 -20.68 -16.87 -17.03
N THR A 103 -21.27 -17.50 -16.03
CA THR A 103 -20.66 -17.70 -14.72
C THR A 103 -19.39 -18.56 -14.79
N VAL A 104 -19.40 -19.69 -15.49
CA VAL A 104 -18.24 -20.63 -15.52
C VAL A 104 -16.96 -19.98 -16.06
N TRP A 105 -17.06 -19.24 -17.18
CA TRP A 105 -15.89 -18.56 -17.75
C TRP A 105 -15.25 -17.57 -16.77
N TRP A 106 -16.08 -16.77 -16.09
CA TRP A 106 -15.59 -15.77 -15.14
C TRP A 106 -15.03 -16.40 -13.87
N THR A 107 -15.62 -17.51 -13.40
CA THR A 107 -15.02 -18.33 -12.34
C THR A 107 -13.64 -18.85 -12.73
N CYS A 108 -13.45 -19.27 -13.99
CA CYS A 108 -12.13 -19.65 -14.49
C CYS A 108 -11.16 -18.45 -14.49
N VAL A 109 -11.60 -17.26 -14.91
CA VAL A 109 -10.76 -16.05 -14.88
C VAL A 109 -10.33 -15.71 -13.46
N ASP A 110 -11.26 -15.64 -12.50
CA ASP A 110 -10.93 -15.35 -11.10
C ASP A 110 -10.03 -16.42 -10.49
N THR A 111 -10.25 -17.71 -10.84
CA THR A 111 -9.37 -18.81 -10.43
C THR A 111 -7.96 -18.63 -10.98
N LEU A 112 -7.81 -18.27 -12.26
CA LEU A 112 -6.52 -18.02 -12.88
C LEU A 112 -5.80 -16.82 -12.25
N VAL A 113 -6.51 -15.72 -11.98
CA VAL A 113 -5.96 -14.55 -11.28
C VAL A 113 -5.51 -14.92 -9.88
N PHE A 114 -6.31 -15.67 -9.13
CA PHE A 114 -5.95 -16.15 -7.80
C PHE A 114 -4.70 -17.03 -7.82
N VAL A 115 -4.69 -18.06 -8.67
CA VAL A 115 -3.56 -18.99 -8.81
C VAL A 115 -2.29 -18.23 -9.23
N TRP A 116 -2.40 -17.32 -10.20
CA TRP A 116 -1.27 -16.47 -10.60
C TRP A 116 -0.77 -15.59 -9.45
N GLY A 117 -1.69 -14.98 -8.71
CA GLY A 117 -1.41 -14.23 -7.49
C GLY A 117 -0.56 -15.02 -6.49
N VAL A 118 -0.98 -16.26 -6.22
CA VAL A 118 -0.26 -17.20 -5.34
C VAL A 118 1.10 -17.58 -5.91
N VAL A 119 1.20 -17.87 -7.22
CA VAL A 119 2.47 -18.21 -7.88
C VAL A 119 3.49 -17.08 -7.72
N VAL A 120 3.08 -15.82 -7.93
CA VAL A 120 3.97 -14.66 -7.75
C VAL A 120 4.41 -14.51 -6.29
N LEU A 121 3.52 -14.76 -5.31
CA LEU A 121 3.88 -14.74 -3.88
C LEU A 121 4.86 -15.88 -3.51
N VAL A 122 4.66 -17.08 -4.04
CA VAL A 122 5.58 -18.21 -3.85
C VAL A 122 6.93 -17.93 -4.50
N HIS A 123 6.94 -17.35 -5.71
CA HIS A 123 8.17 -16.92 -6.37
C HIS A 123 8.91 -15.89 -5.50
N ALA A 124 8.21 -14.84 -5.03
CA ALA A 124 8.78 -13.83 -4.14
C ALA A 124 9.41 -14.45 -2.89
N LYS A 125 8.71 -15.41 -2.24
CA LYS A 125 9.23 -16.13 -1.09
C LYS A 125 10.52 -16.91 -1.40
N ARG A 126 10.65 -17.46 -2.61
CA ARG A 126 11.83 -18.23 -3.03
C ARG A 126 13.01 -17.35 -3.46
N THR A 127 12.73 -16.16 -4.01
CA THR A 127 13.77 -15.29 -4.58
C THR A 127 14.20 -14.14 -3.67
N MET A 128 13.39 -13.80 -2.65
CA MET A 128 13.71 -12.75 -1.69
C MET A 128 14.17 -13.37 -0.37
N ASP A 129 15.29 -12.90 0.16
CA ASP A 129 15.80 -13.33 1.47
C ASP A 129 14.81 -13.01 2.61
N ASN A 130 13.95 -12.00 2.41
CA ASN A 130 12.91 -11.61 3.37
C ASN A 130 11.60 -11.24 2.67
N VAL A 131 10.69 -12.22 2.55
CA VAL A 131 9.34 -12.02 2.02
C VAL A 131 8.49 -11.06 2.88
N GLY A 132 8.84 -10.87 4.16
CA GLY A 132 8.15 -9.93 5.04
C GLY A 132 8.20 -8.50 4.52
N ALA A 133 9.29 -8.11 3.84
CA ALA A 133 9.41 -6.79 3.21
C ALA A 133 8.32 -6.55 2.16
N LEU A 134 7.91 -7.59 1.42
CA LEU A 134 6.81 -7.50 0.46
C LEU A 134 5.50 -7.15 1.17
N PHE A 135 5.14 -7.89 2.22
CA PHE A 135 3.90 -7.67 2.98
C PHE A 135 3.89 -6.38 3.82
N MET A 136 5.04 -5.76 4.06
CA MET A 136 5.12 -4.42 4.66
C MET A 136 4.98 -3.29 3.62
N SER A 137 5.19 -3.58 2.35
CA SER A 137 5.06 -2.57 1.28
C SER A 137 3.60 -2.40 0.83
N TYR A 138 3.25 -1.19 0.40
CA TYR A 138 1.93 -0.91 -0.17
C TYR A 138 1.70 -1.72 -1.45
N THR A 139 2.74 -1.91 -2.25
CA THR A 139 2.73 -2.77 -3.45
C THR A 139 2.33 -4.21 -3.11
N GLY A 140 2.89 -4.78 -2.04
CA GLY A 140 2.53 -6.13 -1.60
C GLY A 140 1.11 -6.23 -1.07
N TRP A 141 0.60 -5.17 -0.41
CA TRP A 141 -0.81 -5.07 -0.05
C TRP A 141 -1.70 -5.03 -1.30
N SER A 142 -1.35 -4.22 -2.30
CA SER A 142 -2.10 -4.16 -3.56
C SER A 142 -2.21 -5.53 -4.23
N TRP A 143 -1.10 -6.27 -4.36
CA TRP A 143 -1.09 -7.61 -4.94
C TRP A 143 -1.90 -8.62 -4.11
N THR A 144 -1.78 -8.54 -2.78
CA THR A 144 -2.48 -9.43 -1.86
C THR A 144 -3.99 -9.18 -1.86
N LEU A 145 -4.43 -7.92 -1.94
CA LEU A 145 -5.84 -7.55 -2.04
C LEU A 145 -6.46 -8.08 -3.34
N LEU A 146 -5.76 -7.92 -4.47
CA LEU A 146 -6.20 -8.48 -5.75
C LEU A 146 -6.31 -10.02 -5.68
N THR A 147 -5.27 -10.68 -5.16
CA THR A 147 -5.23 -12.14 -5.03
C THR A 147 -6.36 -12.63 -4.12
N ALA A 148 -6.52 -12.04 -2.94
CA ALA A 148 -7.54 -12.41 -1.98
C ALA A 148 -8.96 -12.20 -2.55
N ARG A 149 -9.19 -11.08 -3.24
CA ARG A 149 -10.45 -10.80 -3.90
C ARG A 149 -10.80 -11.88 -4.92
N ALA A 150 -9.90 -12.15 -5.88
CA ALA A 150 -10.12 -13.15 -6.92
C ALA A 150 -10.33 -14.55 -6.32
N GLY A 151 -9.58 -14.90 -5.27
CA GLY A 151 -9.76 -16.16 -4.55
C GLY A 151 -11.14 -16.27 -3.88
N CYS A 152 -11.63 -15.18 -3.28
CA CYS A 152 -12.96 -15.16 -2.65
C CYS A 152 -14.09 -15.31 -3.69
N GLU A 153 -14.01 -14.60 -4.83
CA GLU A 153 -15.01 -14.71 -5.90
C GLU A 153 -15.01 -16.11 -6.54
N ALA A 154 -13.84 -16.65 -6.87
CA ALA A 154 -13.70 -18.00 -7.40
C ALA A 154 -14.25 -19.06 -6.43
N ALA A 155 -13.87 -18.99 -5.15
CA ALA A 155 -14.34 -19.91 -4.13
C ALA A 155 -15.85 -19.78 -3.89
N ALA A 156 -16.39 -18.55 -3.87
CA ALA A 156 -17.82 -18.33 -3.72
C ALA A 156 -18.62 -18.99 -4.84
N SER A 157 -18.17 -18.82 -6.09
CA SER A 157 -18.81 -19.45 -7.25
C SER A 157 -18.68 -20.98 -7.26
N LEU A 158 -17.53 -21.53 -6.87
CA LEU A 158 -17.34 -22.98 -6.81
C LEU A 158 -18.14 -23.62 -5.67
N LEU A 159 -18.31 -22.93 -4.54
CA LEU A 159 -19.06 -23.44 -3.40
C LEU A 159 -20.58 -23.28 -3.56
N SER A 160 -21.04 -22.35 -4.40
CA SER A 160 -22.47 -22.22 -4.68
C SER A 160 -23.07 -23.45 -5.38
N SER A 161 -22.24 -24.33 -5.96
CA SER A 161 -22.70 -25.58 -6.58
C SER A 161 -22.66 -26.81 -5.65
N VAL A 162 -22.14 -26.68 -4.41
CA VAL A 162 -21.90 -27.80 -3.49
C VAL A 162 -22.71 -27.68 -2.19
N ASP A 163 -23.91 -27.09 -2.24
CA ASP A 163 -24.83 -26.95 -1.10
C ASP A 163 -24.23 -26.32 0.17
N LEU A 164 -23.27 -25.39 0.02
CA LEU A 164 -22.70 -24.58 1.12
C LEU A 164 -23.04 -23.08 0.97
N PRO A 165 -24.33 -22.70 0.91
CA PRO A 165 -24.75 -21.34 0.54
C PRO A 165 -24.29 -20.27 1.53
N GLY A 166 -24.19 -20.60 2.82
CA GLY A 166 -23.72 -19.65 3.85
C GLY A 166 -22.26 -19.25 3.67
N VAL A 167 -21.38 -20.21 3.35
CA VAL A 167 -19.96 -19.95 3.11
C VAL A 167 -19.75 -19.24 1.78
N ALA A 168 -20.45 -19.68 0.72
CA ALA A 168 -20.41 -19.03 -0.58
C ALA A 168 -20.86 -17.56 -0.50
N GLY A 169 -21.97 -17.29 0.20
CA GLY A 169 -22.46 -15.93 0.42
C GLY A 169 -21.48 -15.05 1.18
N PHE A 170 -20.87 -15.57 2.27
CA PHE A 170 -19.84 -14.83 3.00
C PHE A 170 -18.63 -14.48 2.13
N LEU A 171 -18.10 -15.44 1.37
CA LEU A 171 -16.96 -15.22 0.48
C LEU A 171 -17.29 -14.22 -0.64
N ALA A 172 -18.50 -14.27 -1.21
CA ALA A 172 -18.95 -13.29 -2.20
C ALA A 172 -19.02 -11.87 -1.61
N VAL A 173 -19.48 -11.73 -0.35
CA VAL A 173 -19.47 -10.42 0.33
C VAL A 173 -18.04 -9.92 0.52
N VAL A 174 -17.10 -10.79 0.94
CA VAL A 174 -15.68 -10.41 1.10
C VAL A 174 -15.07 -10.03 -0.25
N GLY A 175 -15.29 -10.82 -1.31
CA GLY A 175 -14.82 -10.53 -2.66
C GLY A 175 -15.35 -9.18 -3.17
N SER A 176 -16.65 -8.94 -2.99
CA SER A 176 -17.30 -7.69 -3.36
C SER A 176 -16.78 -6.49 -2.53
N ALA A 177 -16.47 -6.67 -1.25
CA ALA A 177 -15.91 -5.63 -0.40
C ALA A 177 -14.45 -5.27 -0.75
N LEU A 178 -13.65 -6.24 -1.22
CA LEU A 178 -12.26 -6.03 -1.62
C LEU A 178 -12.10 -5.47 -3.04
N ARG A 179 -13.18 -5.44 -3.82
CA ARG A 179 -13.26 -4.95 -5.20
C ARG A 179 -12.57 -3.58 -5.39
N PHE A 180 -13.10 -2.55 -4.73
CA PHE A 180 -12.57 -1.20 -4.84
C PHE A 180 -11.16 -1.04 -4.24
N PRO A 181 -10.87 -1.52 -3.01
CA PRO A 181 -9.50 -1.49 -2.47
C PRO A 181 -8.46 -2.12 -3.39
N ALA A 182 -8.77 -3.26 -4.03
CA ALA A 182 -7.86 -3.90 -4.97
C ALA A 182 -7.65 -3.04 -6.23
N ALA A 183 -8.73 -2.50 -6.81
CA ALA A 183 -8.66 -1.63 -7.99
C ALA A 183 -7.84 -0.35 -7.72
N VAL A 184 -8.19 0.39 -6.67
CA VAL A 184 -7.54 1.66 -6.34
C VAL A 184 -6.07 1.46 -5.96
N ALA A 185 -5.74 0.40 -5.20
CA ALA A 185 -4.37 0.10 -4.85
C ALA A 185 -3.54 -0.28 -6.08
N ALA A 186 -4.13 -1.02 -7.04
CA ALA A 186 -3.45 -1.37 -8.29
C ALA A 186 -3.19 -0.13 -9.17
N VAL A 187 -4.17 0.79 -9.27
CA VAL A 187 -4.00 2.09 -9.96
C VAL A 187 -2.86 2.88 -9.31
N ILE A 188 -2.91 3.09 -7.99
CA ILE A 188 -1.89 3.86 -7.27
C ILE A 188 -0.51 3.21 -7.42
N THR A 189 -0.42 1.89 -7.26
CA THR A 189 0.85 1.16 -7.40
C THR A 189 1.42 1.29 -8.82
N PHE A 190 0.58 1.18 -9.84
CA PHE A 190 0.98 1.34 -11.23
C PHE A 190 1.41 2.79 -11.53
N THR A 191 0.62 3.78 -11.14
CA THR A 191 0.89 5.19 -11.47
C THR A 191 2.09 5.73 -10.69
N VAL A 192 2.10 5.56 -9.36
CA VAL A 192 3.16 6.09 -8.50
C VAL A 192 4.48 5.39 -8.78
N TRP A 193 4.49 4.07 -8.97
CA TRP A 193 5.75 3.39 -9.28
C TRP A 193 6.26 3.77 -10.65
N ASN A 194 5.48 3.53 -11.72
CA ASN A 194 6.04 3.59 -13.08
C ASN A 194 6.24 5.01 -13.59
N PHE A 195 5.43 5.98 -13.13
CA PHE A 195 5.48 7.36 -13.65
C PHE A 195 6.10 8.37 -12.68
N VAL A 196 6.24 8.03 -11.39
CA VAL A 196 6.83 8.94 -10.40
C VAL A 196 8.13 8.37 -9.85
N LEU A 197 8.08 7.23 -9.16
CA LEU A 197 9.23 6.69 -8.43
C LEU A 197 10.30 6.11 -9.36
N LEU A 198 9.92 5.29 -10.35
CA LEU A 198 10.84 4.67 -11.28
C LEU A 198 11.67 5.72 -12.04
N PRO A 199 11.08 6.77 -12.66
CA PRO A 199 11.86 7.81 -13.32
C PRO A 199 12.73 8.61 -12.34
N LEU A 200 12.17 9.01 -11.19
CA LEU A 200 12.91 9.79 -10.18
C LEU A 200 14.12 9.00 -9.66
N ILE A 201 13.93 7.74 -9.29
CA ILE A 201 15.01 6.91 -8.77
C ILE A 201 16.01 6.59 -9.88
N GLY A 202 15.55 6.20 -11.07
CA GLY A 202 16.43 5.80 -12.18
C GLY A 202 17.24 6.95 -12.77
N LEU A 203 16.65 8.14 -12.91
CA LEU A 203 17.27 9.29 -13.57
C LEU A 203 17.98 10.23 -12.59
N VAL A 204 17.46 10.39 -11.37
CA VAL A 204 17.98 11.36 -10.39
C VAL A 204 18.78 10.69 -9.28
N ALA A 205 18.22 9.69 -8.60
CA ALA A 205 18.83 9.13 -7.39
C ALA A 205 19.92 8.07 -7.69
N THR A 206 19.79 7.30 -8.77
CA THR A 206 20.67 6.17 -9.07
C THR A 206 21.90 6.62 -9.87
N PRO A 207 23.13 6.38 -9.38
CA PRO A 207 24.36 6.64 -10.12
C PRO A 207 24.37 5.94 -11.48
N ARG A 208 24.98 6.56 -12.49
CA ARG A 208 24.91 6.10 -13.89
C ARG A 208 25.31 4.63 -14.06
N GLU A 209 26.37 4.22 -13.37
CA GLU A 209 26.92 2.87 -13.36
C GLU A 209 25.98 1.82 -12.73
N LYS A 210 25.04 2.24 -11.87
CA LYS A 210 24.05 1.36 -11.21
C LYS A 210 22.72 1.28 -11.95
N ARG A 211 22.47 2.16 -12.94
CA ARG A 211 21.18 2.23 -13.66
C ARG A 211 20.79 0.91 -14.33
N LYS A 212 21.74 0.19 -14.93
CA LYS A 212 21.48 -1.12 -15.57
C LYS A 212 20.94 -2.14 -14.57
N HIS A 213 21.51 -2.19 -13.36
CA HIS A 213 21.05 -3.09 -12.30
C HIS A 213 19.67 -2.69 -11.79
N PHE A 214 19.42 -1.39 -11.62
CA PHE A 214 18.11 -0.87 -11.24
C PHE A 214 17.03 -1.21 -12.28
N LEU A 215 17.32 -1.03 -13.58
CA LEU A 215 16.38 -1.40 -14.63
C LEU A 215 16.15 -2.92 -14.68
N LYS A 216 17.20 -3.74 -14.54
CA LYS A 216 17.07 -5.20 -14.46
C LYS A 216 16.18 -5.62 -13.28
N PHE A 217 16.30 -4.95 -12.13
CA PHE A 217 15.42 -5.18 -10.98
C PHE A 217 13.96 -4.82 -11.32
N ASN A 218 13.72 -3.63 -11.88
CA ASN A 218 12.37 -3.13 -12.20
C ASN A 218 11.63 -3.95 -13.26
N PHE A 219 12.35 -4.46 -14.25
CA PHE A 219 11.80 -5.34 -15.28
C PHE A 219 11.94 -6.83 -14.93
N GLY A 220 12.38 -7.14 -13.71
CA GLY A 220 12.39 -8.51 -13.19
C GLY A 220 10.97 -9.07 -13.03
N PHE A 221 10.85 -10.40 -12.94
CA PHE A 221 9.56 -11.10 -12.90
C PHE A 221 8.62 -10.56 -11.80
N LEU A 222 9.11 -10.45 -10.56
CA LEU A 222 8.30 -9.98 -9.43
C LEU A 222 7.84 -8.53 -9.65
N MET A 223 8.76 -7.63 -9.97
CA MET A 223 8.47 -6.20 -10.13
C MET A 223 7.50 -5.94 -11.29
N THR A 224 7.70 -6.58 -12.43
CA THR A 224 6.78 -6.52 -13.56
C THR A 224 5.38 -6.98 -13.17
N ASN A 225 5.25 -8.07 -12.40
CA ASN A 225 3.93 -8.54 -11.98
C ASN A 225 3.22 -7.53 -11.06
N VAL A 226 3.88 -7.14 -9.96
CA VAL A 226 3.23 -6.31 -8.93
C VAL A 226 3.03 -4.86 -9.35
N HIS A 227 3.82 -4.34 -10.30
CA HIS A 227 3.74 -2.94 -10.76
C HIS A 227 3.15 -2.75 -12.15
N MET A 228 3.17 -3.75 -13.04
CA MET A 228 2.63 -3.62 -14.41
C MET A 228 1.42 -4.50 -14.62
N ILE A 229 1.50 -5.79 -14.30
CA ILE A 229 0.42 -6.77 -14.56
C ILE A 229 -0.73 -6.64 -13.56
N ASN A 230 -0.45 -6.17 -12.35
CA ASN A 230 -1.43 -5.96 -11.28
C ASN A 230 -2.63 -5.10 -11.72
N LEU A 231 -2.38 -3.98 -12.43
CA LEU A 231 -3.46 -3.10 -12.89
C LEU A 231 -4.37 -3.78 -13.94
N PRO A 232 -3.87 -4.34 -15.06
CA PRO A 232 -4.69 -5.11 -15.99
C PRO A 232 -5.53 -6.20 -15.32
N LEU A 233 -4.93 -7.00 -14.43
CA LEU A 233 -5.67 -8.06 -13.73
C LEU A 233 -6.76 -7.50 -12.82
N ALA A 234 -6.48 -6.39 -12.12
CA ALA A 234 -7.49 -5.69 -11.35
C ALA A 234 -8.60 -5.15 -12.25
N LEU A 235 -8.28 -4.55 -13.40
CA LEU A 235 -9.28 -4.00 -14.32
C LEU A 235 -10.18 -5.08 -14.93
N VAL A 236 -9.64 -6.27 -15.24
CA VAL A 236 -10.46 -7.39 -15.73
C VAL A 236 -11.58 -7.66 -14.73
N GLY A 237 -11.30 -8.10 -13.50
CA GLY A 237 -12.38 -8.43 -12.57
C GLY A 237 -13.22 -7.24 -12.11
N ASN A 238 -12.70 -6.01 -12.15
CA ASN A 238 -13.42 -4.83 -11.65
C ASN A 238 -14.21 -4.08 -12.72
N VAL A 239 -13.84 -4.13 -13.99
CA VAL A 239 -14.45 -3.29 -15.04
C VAL A 239 -15.11 -4.13 -16.12
N TRP A 240 -14.49 -5.27 -16.46
CA TRP A 240 -14.97 -6.18 -17.48
C TRP A 240 -15.35 -7.51 -16.83
N GLY A 241 -16.60 -7.68 -16.45
CA GLY A 241 -17.08 -8.94 -15.87
C GLY A 241 -18.58 -8.91 -15.60
N PRO A 242 -19.23 -10.06 -15.39
CA PRO A 242 -20.65 -10.13 -15.06
C PRO A 242 -20.92 -9.59 -13.66
N THR A 243 -19.88 -9.58 -12.83
CA THR A 243 -19.87 -8.98 -11.49
C THR A 243 -19.57 -7.49 -11.54
N ALA A 244 -19.40 -6.90 -12.73
CA ALA A 244 -19.18 -5.47 -12.86
C ALA A 244 -20.38 -4.70 -12.31
N ARG A 245 -20.10 -3.81 -11.36
CA ARG A 245 -21.04 -2.87 -10.75
C ARG A 245 -20.33 -1.56 -10.44
N LEU A 246 -21.11 -0.50 -10.33
CA LEU A 246 -20.59 0.77 -9.84
C LEU A 246 -20.07 0.62 -8.41
N PHE A 247 -19.00 1.34 -8.11
CA PHE A 247 -18.52 1.54 -6.77
C PHE A 247 -19.53 2.40 -6.00
N THR A 248 -19.76 2.01 -4.77
CA THR A 248 -20.69 2.61 -3.82
C THR A 248 -19.91 3.29 -2.69
N THR A 249 -20.62 4.02 -1.84
CA THR A 249 -20.03 4.58 -0.61
C THR A 249 -19.49 3.48 0.32
N SER A 250 -20.09 2.28 0.34
CA SER A 250 -19.58 1.14 1.10
C SER A 250 -18.17 0.74 0.66
N ASP A 251 -17.94 0.73 -0.66
CA ASP A 251 -16.65 0.42 -1.26
C ASP A 251 -15.57 1.43 -0.83
N LEU A 252 -15.91 2.73 -0.85
CA LEU A 252 -15.02 3.79 -0.38
C LEU A 252 -14.61 3.60 1.09
N TRP A 253 -15.59 3.26 1.94
CA TRP A 253 -15.36 3.02 3.36
C TRP A 253 -14.41 1.85 3.61
N ILE A 254 -14.52 0.76 2.86
CA ILE A 254 -13.53 -0.33 2.92
C ILE A 254 -12.17 0.13 2.38
N GLY A 255 -12.15 0.93 1.32
CA GLY A 255 -10.92 1.57 0.82
C GLY A 255 -10.19 2.36 1.90
N TYR A 256 -10.90 3.23 2.62
CA TYR A 256 -10.35 3.99 3.74
C TYR A 256 -9.98 3.12 4.94
N LEU A 257 -10.73 2.06 5.23
CA LEU A 257 -10.34 1.09 6.26
C LEU A 257 -8.99 0.45 5.92
N ILE A 258 -8.79 0.04 4.67
CA ILE A 258 -7.51 -0.53 4.22
C ILE A 258 -6.38 0.51 4.32
N VAL A 259 -6.63 1.78 3.95
CA VAL A 259 -5.66 2.86 4.14
C VAL A 259 -5.31 3.05 5.62
N MET A 260 -6.31 3.03 6.50
CA MET A 260 -6.12 3.14 7.95
C MET A 260 -5.29 1.98 8.51
N LEU A 261 -5.59 0.74 8.10
CA LEU A 261 -4.83 -0.43 8.54
C LEU A 261 -3.37 -0.36 8.05
N TYR A 262 -3.16 0.05 6.80
CA TYR A 262 -1.83 0.25 6.25
C TYR A 262 -1.09 1.39 6.96
N SER A 263 -1.76 2.51 7.26
CA SER A 263 -1.15 3.63 7.97
C SER A 263 -0.79 3.26 9.41
N ILE A 264 -1.59 2.42 10.07
CA ILE A 264 -1.24 1.88 11.39
C ILE A 264 0.03 1.04 11.31
N LEU A 265 0.10 0.11 10.35
CA LEU A 265 1.29 -0.70 10.11
C LEU A 265 2.52 0.18 9.81
N TYR A 266 2.38 1.13 8.88
CA TYR A 266 3.46 2.00 8.44
C TYR A 266 3.97 2.90 9.57
N LEU A 267 3.06 3.59 10.27
CA LEU A 267 3.46 4.58 11.28
C LEU A 267 3.82 3.95 12.62
N PHE A 268 3.13 2.91 13.10
CA PHE A 268 3.38 2.41 14.45
C PHE A 268 4.32 1.21 14.49
N VAL A 269 4.43 0.46 13.39
CA VAL A 269 5.34 -0.69 13.31
C VAL A 269 6.58 -0.32 12.52
N MET A 270 6.42 0.01 11.24
CA MET A 270 7.55 0.17 10.33
C MET A 270 8.43 1.37 10.69
N ASP A 271 7.82 2.49 11.08
CA ASP A 271 8.51 3.67 11.60
C ASP A 271 9.42 3.31 12.78
N ARG A 272 8.94 2.49 13.72
CA ARG A 272 9.71 2.06 14.90
C ARG A 272 10.83 1.09 14.56
N LEU A 273 10.70 0.36 13.47
CA LEU A 273 11.77 -0.48 12.93
C LEU A 273 12.76 0.31 12.05
N GLY A 274 12.51 1.61 11.83
CA GLY A 274 13.33 2.43 10.94
C GLY A 274 13.15 2.10 9.46
N LEU A 275 12.01 1.51 9.08
CA LEU A 275 11.66 1.15 7.71
C LEU A 275 10.82 2.28 7.09
N HIS A 276 11.43 3.17 6.32
CA HIS A 276 10.75 4.33 5.72
C HIS A 276 10.63 4.21 4.20
N PHE A 277 9.72 3.38 3.67
CA PHE A 277 9.62 3.21 2.21
C PHE A 277 9.18 4.46 1.45
N TYR A 278 8.48 5.41 2.10
CA TYR A 278 7.86 6.54 1.42
C TYR A 278 8.21 7.86 2.09
N PRO A 279 9.27 8.56 1.62
CA PRO A 279 9.68 9.84 2.17
C PRO A 279 8.57 10.90 2.16
N VAL A 280 7.68 10.86 1.15
CA VAL A 280 6.51 11.76 1.02
C VAL A 280 5.50 11.61 2.16
N PHE A 281 5.49 10.46 2.83
CA PHE A 281 4.64 10.14 3.99
C PHE A 281 5.40 10.21 5.32
N CYS A 282 6.53 10.92 5.35
CA CYS A 282 7.33 11.08 6.56
C CYS A 282 6.51 11.81 7.65
N PRO A 283 6.21 11.16 8.80
CA PRO A 283 5.39 11.76 9.86
C PRO A 283 6.11 12.88 10.62
N ARG A 284 7.39 13.15 10.33
CA ARG A 284 8.15 14.27 10.92
C ARG A 284 8.00 15.57 10.12
N SER A 285 7.53 15.51 8.88
CA SER A 285 7.31 16.70 8.07
C SER A 285 5.90 17.26 8.31
N ALA A 286 5.75 18.58 8.44
CA ALA A 286 4.42 19.20 8.49
C ALA A 286 3.63 19.01 7.18
N PHE A 287 4.33 18.79 6.06
CA PHE A 287 3.70 18.51 4.76
C PHE A 287 3.01 17.15 4.71
N CYS A 288 3.24 16.25 5.68
CA CYS A 288 2.60 14.93 5.67
C CYS A 288 1.08 15.01 5.73
N GLY A 289 0.50 16.04 6.37
CA GLY A 289 -0.95 16.22 6.42
C GLY A 289 -1.53 16.44 5.01
N MET A 290 -0.81 17.16 4.16
CA MET A 290 -1.16 17.32 2.74
C MET A 290 -0.99 15.99 1.99
N SER A 291 0.11 15.27 2.19
CA SER A 291 0.34 13.98 1.55
C SER A 291 -0.74 12.95 1.92
N PHE A 292 -1.11 12.84 3.19
CA PHE A 292 -2.16 11.94 3.66
C PHE A 292 -3.53 12.37 3.16
N GLY A 293 -3.85 13.68 3.22
CA GLY A 293 -5.08 14.22 2.65
C GLY A 293 -5.21 13.94 1.15
N LEU A 294 -4.11 14.07 0.40
CA LEU A 294 -4.07 13.78 -1.02
C LEU A 294 -4.35 12.31 -1.32
N VAL A 295 -3.84 11.37 -0.49
CA VAL A 295 -4.17 9.94 -0.65
C VAL A 295 -5.65 9.68 -0.41
N LEU A 296 -6.24 10.26 0.64
CA LEU A 296 -7.67 10.10 0.90
C LEU A 296 -8.54 10.71 -0.20
N TYR A 297 -8.15 11.88 -0.71
CA TYR A 297 -8.78 12.52 -1.85
C TYR A 297 -8.65 11.68 -3.12
N LEU A 298 -7.48 11.09 -3.38
CA LEU A 298 -7.24 10.24 -4.54
C LEU A 298 -8.15 9.00 -4.54
N TYR A 299 -8.38 8.39 -3.38
CA TYR A 299 -9.37 7.31 -3.27
C TYR A 299 -10.78 7.78 -3.63
N TYR A 300 -11.20 8.94 -3.12
CA TYR A 300 -12.50 9.52 -3.46
C TYR A 300 -12.63 9.84 -4.97
N ASP A 301 -11.64 10.50 -5.56
CA ASP A 301 -11.62 10.86 -6.98
C ASP A 301 -11.60 9.60 -7.88
N LEU A 302 -10.81 8.57 -7.52
CA LEU A 302 -10.77 7.31 -8.26
C LEU A 302 -12.06 6.51 -8.18
N LEU A 303 -12.84 6.63 -7.09
CA LEU A 303 -14.20 6.07 -7.05
C LEU A 303 -15.08 6.69 -8.14
N HIS A 304 -15.12 8.03 -8.20
CA HIS A 304 -15.98 8.74 -9.14
C HIS A 304 -15.52 8.56 -10.60
N ARG A 305 -14.22 8.70 -10.87
CA ARG A 305 -13.66 8.48 -12.21
C ARG A 305 -13.77 7.02 -12.62
N GLY A 306 -13.55 6.08 -11.70
CA GLY A 306 -13.75 4.65 -11.94
C GLY A 306 -15.18 4.34 -12.35
N ASN A 307 -16.16 4.92 -11.66
CA ASN A 307 -17.58 4.80 -12.04
C ASN A 307 -17.87 5.37 -13.42
N ALA A 308 -17.33 6.54 -13.76
CA ALA A 308 -17.49 7.12 -15.09
C ALA A 308 -16.92 6.22 -16.20
N VAL A 309 -15.73 5.64 -15.98
CA VAL A 309 -15.14 4.66 -16.91
C VAL A 309 -15.99 3.40 -17.00
N MET A 310 -16.47 2.86 -15.89
CA MET A 310 -17.35 1.68 -15.89
C MET A 310 -18.66 1.94 -16.63
N LEU A 311 -19.27 3.11 -16.48
CA LEU A 311 -20.48 3.51 -17.23
C LEU A 311 -20.22 3.65 -18.73
N MET A 312 -19.09 4.24 -19.12
CA MET A 312 -18.69 4.35 -20.52
C MET A 312 -18.53 2.98 -21.17
N MET A 313 -18.00 2.00 -20.43
CA MET A 313 -17.74 0.65 -20.93
C MET A 313 -18.93 -0.30 -20.78
N ASN A 314 -19.81 -0.02 -19.81
CA ASN A 314 -20.98 -0.83 -19.48
C ASN A 314 -22.21 0.08 -19.28
N PRO A 315 -22.80 0.64 -20.36
CA PRO A 315 -23.91 1.60 -20.24
C PRO A 315 -25.15 1.04 -19.52
N HIS A 316 -25.34 -0.28 -19.53
CA HIS A 316 -26.42 -0.96 -18.82
C HIS A 316 -26.32 -0.86 -17.27
N LEU A 317 -25.17 -0.42 -16.73
CA LEU A 317 -25.01 -0.13 -15.30
C LEU A 317 -25.56 1.25 -14.91
N ALA A 318 -25.98 2.08 -15.87
CA ALA A 318 -26.60 3.35 -15.56
C ALA A 318 -27.88 3.11 -14.74
N PRO A 319 -28.10 3.87 -13.64
CA PRO A 319 -29.36 3.76 -12.91
C PRO A 319 -30.51 4.07 -13.86
N VAL A 320 -31.47 3.15 -13.94
CA VAL A 320 -32.73 3.39 -14.64
C VAL A 320 -33.36 4.61 -13.96
N ALA A 321 -33.62 5.68 -14.71
CA ALA A 321 -34.34 6.83 -14.19
C ALA A 321 -35.67 6.29 -13.63
N SER A 322 -35.87 6.41 -12.31
CA SER A 322 -37.14 6.07 -11.69
C SER A 322 -38.17 7.06 -12.22
N GLU A 323 -39.04 6.61 -13.13
CA GLU A 323 -40.28 7.31 -13.48
C GLU A 323 -41.22 7.38 -12.27
#